data_AF-A0A453YKE1-F1
#
_entry.id   AF-A0A453YKE1-F1
#
_cell.length_a   1.000
_cell.length_b   1.000
_cell.length_c   1.000
_cell.angle_alpha   90.00
_cell.angle_beta   90.00
_cell.angle_gamma   90.00
#
_symmetry.space_group_name_H-M   'P 1'
#
loop_
_entity.id
_entity.type
_entity.pdbx_description
1 polymer ?
#
loop_
_entity_poly.entity_id
_entity_poly.type
_entity_poly.pdbx_seq_one_letter_code
_entity_poly.pdbx_strand_id
1 'polypeptide(L)'
;METKRLANWVAILLSFLAIGLISTHDTSELCHGKYYFGNTFKINWYKATHYCRSRGMFLVSINNHAQLNDVIKCIQKSGHMNLNNDLDMWTSGNDLGEEGQFFFSSTGERVT
;
A
#
# COMPACT_ATOMS: atom_id res chain seq x y z
N MET A 1 -3.14 53.30 -1.44
CA MET A 1 -2.18 52.49 -0.65
C MET A 1 -2.88 51.28 -0.03
N GLU A 2 -4.10 51.45 0.49
CA GLU A 2 -4.99 50.39 1.02
C GLU A 2 -5.31 49.25 0.02
N THR A 3 -5.67 49.58 -1.23
CA THR A 3 -6.08 48.59 -2.24
C THR A 3 -4.97 47.60 -2.63
N LYS A 4 -3.70 48.06 -2.62
CA LYS A 4 -2.54 47.20 -2.88
C LYS A 4 -2.25 46.24 -1.72
N ARG A 5 -2.48 46.69 -0.47
CA ARG A 5 -2.36 45.82 0.72
C ARG A 5 -3.46 44.77 0.73
N LEU A 6 -4.71 45.16 0.44
CA LEU A 6 -5.84 44.24 0.34
C LEU A 6 -5.61 43.19 -0.76
N ALA A 7 -5.16 43.60 -1.94
CA ALA A 7 -4.82 42.67 -3.03
C ALA A 7 -3.70 41.68 -2.62
N ASN A 8 -2.70 42.14 -1.87
CA ASN A 8 -1.61 41.30 -1.39
C ASN A 8 -2.08 40.26 -0.36
N TRP A 9 -2.94 40.66 0.58
CA TRP A 9 -3.52 39.73 1.57
C TRP A 9 -4.46 38.72 0.93
N VAL A 10 -5.26 39.13 -0.06
CA VAL A 10 -6.11 38.22 -0.84
C VAL A 10 -5.25 37.22 -1.62
N ALA A 11 -4.14 37.66 -2.23
CA ALA A 11 -3.22 36.76 -2.93
C ALA A 11 -2.56 35.72 -1.98
N ILE A 12 -2.17 36.14 -0.78
CA ILE A 12 -1.59 35.25 0.25
C ILE A 12 -2.62 34.22 0.74
N LEU A 13 -3.88 34.63 0.98
CA LEU A 13 -4.93 33.72 1.42
C LEU A 13 -5.30 32.71 0.32
N LEU A 14 -5.36 33.15 -0.94
CA LEU A 14 -5.57 32.27 -2.09
C LEU A 14 -4.43 31.28 -2.30
N SER A 15 -3.17 31.68 -2.03
CA SER A 15 -2.04 30.74 -2.12
C SER A 15 -2.08 29.68 -1.02
N PHE A 16 -2.47 30.02 0.21
CA PHE A 16 -2.64 29.03 1.28
C PHE A 16 -3.80 28.07 1.03
N LEU A 17 -4.92 28.56 0.48
CA LEU A 17 -6.05 27.70 0.04
C LEU A 17 -5.63 26.78 -1.11
N ALA A 18 -4.83 27.27 -2.06
CA ALA A 18 -4.28 26.44 -3.13
C ALA A 18 -3.34 25.36 -2.60
N ILE A 19 -2.49 25.66 -1.60
CA ILE A 19 -1.61 24.67 -0.96
C ILE A 19 -2.43 23.61 -0.20
N GLY A 20 -3.53 24.00 0.46
CA GLY A 20 -4.45 23.06 1.12
C GLY A 20 -5.30 22.21 0.17
N LEU A 21 -5.45 22.64 -1.09
CA LEU A 21 -6.15 21.90 -2.17
C LEU A 21 -5.23 20.96 -2.96
N ILE A 22 -3.91 21.01 -2.74
CA ILE A 22 -3.02 19.94 -3.20
C ILE A 22 -3.28 18.75 -2.29
N SER A 23 -4.35 18.01 -2.61
CA SER A 23 -4.53 16.65 -2.13
C SER A 23 -3.23 15.92 -2.35
N THR A 24 -2.60 15.43 -1.29
CA THR A 24 -1.57 14.40 -1.40
C THR A 24 -2.28 13.17 -1.96
N HIS A 25 -2.45 13.15 -3.28
CA HIS A 25 -2.92 12.00 -3.99
C HIS A 25 -1.82 10.95 -3.82
N ASP A 26 -1.94 10.11 -2.78
CA ASP A 26 -1.30 8.79 -2.77
C ASP A 26 -1.97 8.03 -3.92
N THR A 27 -1.55 8.31 -5.16
CA THR A 27 -1.89 7.50 -6.33
C THR A 27 -1.08 6.23 -6.24
N SER A 28 -1.30 5.47 -5.16
CA SER A 28 -1.00 4.06 -5.22
C SER A 28 -1.99 3.44 -6.18
N GLU A 29 -1.60 3.33 -7.44
CA GLU A 29 -2.40 2.65 -8.44
C GLU A 29 -2.62 1.20 -7.97
N LEU A 30 -3.88 0.86 -7.67
CA LEU A 30 -4.27 -0.52 -7.37
C LEU A 30 -3.97 -1.36 -8.61
N CYS A 31 -2.98 -2.24 -8.52
CA CYS A 31 -2.66 -3.12 -9.63
C CYS A 31 -3.81 -4.10 -9.86
N HIS A 32 -4.29 -4.15 -11.11
CA HIS A 32 -5.49 -4.90 -11.51
C HIS A 32 -6.74 -4.56 -10.67
N GLY A 33 -6.78 -3.39 -10.03
CA GLY A 33 -7.87 -3.01 -9.12
C GLY A 33 -7.93 -3.84 -7.82
N LYS A 34 -6.89 -4.63 -7.52
CA LYS A 34 -6.91 -5.63 -6.44
C LYS A 34 -5.74 -5.52 -5.47
N TYR A 35 -4.54 -5.21 -5.99
CA TYR A 35 -3.32 -5.31 -5.21
C TYR A 35 -2.73 -3.93 -4.96
N TYR A 36 -2.36 -3.67 -3.71
CA TYR A 36 -1.62 -2.49 -3.31
C TYR A 36 -0.25 -2.92 -2.78
N PHE A 37 0.79 -2.23 -3.24
CA PHE A 37 2.17 -2.43 -2.79
C PHE A 37 2.64 -1.09 -2.19
N GLY A 38 2.82 -1.06 -0.88
CA GLY A 38 3.37 0.10 -0.19
C GLY A 38 4.90 0.07 -0.19
N ASN A 39 5.54 1.23 -0.34
CA ASN A 39 7.00 1.32 -0.39
C ASN A 39 7.68 1.14 0.99
N THR A 40 8.75 0.32 0.98
CA THR A 40 10.08 0.40 1.63
C THR A 40 10.29 0.67 3.14
N PHE A 41 9.44 0.17 4.03
CA PHE A 41 9.86 0.01 5.44
C PHE A 41 9.97 -1.47 5.80
N LYS A 42 11.14 -1.87 6.33
CA LYS A 42 11.29 -3.20 6.94
C LYS A 42 10.42 -3.26 8.18
N ILE A 43 9.37 -4.08 8.12
CA ILE A 43 8.40 -4.29 9.20
C ILE A 43 8.24 -5.79 9.43
N ASN A 44 7.86 -6.17 10.64
CA ASN A 44 7.49 -7.56 10.93
C ASN A 44 6.08 -7.86 10.39
N TRP A 45 5.72 -9.14 10.39
CA TRP A 45 4.43 -9.63 9.87
C TRP A 45 3.21 -8.97 10.56
N TYR A 46 3.26 -8.77 11.87
CA TYR A 46 2.18 -8.11 12.62
C TYR A 46 1.97 -6.65 12.20
N LYS A 47 3.06 -5.88 12.06
CA LYS A 47 3.02 -4.50 11.57
C LYS A 47 2.51 -4.42 10.13
N ALA A 48 2.90 -5.37 9.28
CA ALA A 48 2.39 -5.47 7.91
C ALA A 48 0.87 -5.72 7.89
N THR A 49 0.40 -6.62 8.75
CA THR A 49 -1.04 -6.88 8.94
C THR A 49 -1.78 -5.62 9.36
N HIS A 50 -1.31 -4.91 10.39
CA HIS A 50 -1.94 -3.66 10.84
C HIS A 50 -1.92 -2.57 9.78
N TYR A 51 -0.84 -2.46 9.01
CA TYR A 51 -0.72 -1.49 7.93
C TYR A 51 -1.74 -1.74 6.81
N CYS A 52 -1.94 -3.00 6.40
CA CYS A 52 -2.99 -3.32 5.44
C CYS A 52 -4.37 -2.96 6.02
N ARG A 53 -4.62 -3.24 7.30
CA ARG A 53 -5.92 -2.97 7.94
C ARG A 53 -6.21 -1.49 8.10
N SER A 54 -5.21 -0.64 8.36
CA SER A 54 -5.42 0.81 8.42
C SER A 54 -5.84 1.41 7.08
N ARG A 55 -5.62 0.71 5.97
CA ARG A 55 -6.07 1.06 4.62
C ARG A 55 -7.39 0.37 4.22
N GLY A 56 -8.06 -0.34 5.15
CA GLY A 56 -9.24 -1.14 4.84
C GLY A 56 -8.94 -2.37 3.96
N MET A 57 -7.67 -2.80 3.93
CA MET A 57 -7.18 -3.90 3.12
C MET A 57 -6.68 -5.06 4.00
N PHE A 58 -6.28 -6.15 3.35
CA PHE A 58 -5.78 -7.36 3.97
C PHE A 58 -4.39 -7.68 3.39
N LEU A 59 -3.52 -8.34 4.15
CA LEU A 59 -2.35 -8.99 3.55
C LEU A 59 -2.85 -10.00 2.50
N VAL A 60 -2.11 -10.13 1.40
CA VAL A 60 -2.53 -10.93 0.25
C VAL A 60 -2.61 -12.42 0.62
N SER A 61 -3.67 -13.10 0.16
CA SER A 61 -3.73 -14.57 0.09
C SER A 61 -3.48 -14.99 -1.34
N ILE A 62 -2.71 -16.07 -1.52
CA ILE A 62 -2.37 -16.57 -2.84
C ILE A 62 -2.76 -18.06 -2.87
N ASN A 63 -3.95 -18.33 -3.39
CA ASN A 63 -4.59 -19.65 -3.36
C ASN A 63 -4.29 -20.50 -4.60
N ASN A 64 -3.69 -19.91 -5.65
CA ASN A 64 -3.36 -20.64 -6.87
C ASN A 64 -2.30 -19.91 -7.71
N HIS A 65 -1.76 -20.63 -8.71
CA HIS A 65 -0.75 -20.11 -9.63
C HIS A 65 -1.21 -18.89 -10.43
N ALA A 66 -2.49 -18.76 -10.76
CA ALA A 66 -2.97 -17.59 -11.50
C ALA A 66 -2.88 -16.32 -10.64
N GLN A 67 -3.28 -16.40 -9.37
CA GLN A 67 -3.12 -15.30 -8.41
C GLN A 67 -1.65 -14.98 -8.17
N LEU A 68 -0.80 -16.00 -8.03
CA LEU A 68 0.65 -15.80 -7.88
C LEU A 68 1.22 -15.03 -9.08
N ASN A 69 0.87 -15.44 -10.30
CA ASN A 69 1.33 -14.78 -11.52
C ASN A 69 0.83 -13.33 -11.63
N ASP A 70 -0.39 -13.05 -11.19
CA ASP A 70 -0.91 -11.68 -11.16
C ASP A 70 -0.13 -10.81 -10.16
N VAL A 71 0.13 -11.32 -8.96
CA VAL A 71 0.94 -10.63 -7.94
C VAL A 71 2.35 -10.35 -8.47
N ILE A 72 3.01 -11.34 -9.09
CA ILE A 72 4.35 -11.19 -9.71
C ILE A 72 4.34 -10.08 -10.77
N LYS A 73 3.35 -10.07 -11.67
CA LYS A 73 3.24 -9.03 -12.71
C LYS A 73 3.08 -7.64 -12.10
N CYS A 74 2.30 -7.52 -11.03
CA CYS A 74 2.13 -6.26 -10.32
C CYS A 74 3.44 -5.78 -9.69
N ILE A 75 4.16 -6.68 -9.02
CA ILE A 75 5.46 -6.40 -8.42
C ILE A 75 6.47 -5.93 -9.47
N GLN A 76 6.59 -6.65 -10.59
CA GLN A 76 7.51 -6.30 -11.67
C GLN A 76 7.23 -4.90 -12.25
N LYS A 77 5.95 -4.49 -12.31
CA LYS A 77 5.55 -3.16 -12.77
C LYS A 77 5.72 -2.06 -11.72
N SER A 78 5.72 -2.42 -10.44
CA SER A 78 5.76 -1.44 -9.34
C SER A 78 7.09 -0.72 -9.17
N GLY A 79 8.19 -1.27 -9.74
CA GLY A 79 9.53 -0.74 -9.53
C GLY A 79 10.10 -0.98 -8.12
N HIS A 80 9.43 -1.81 -7.29
CA HIS A 80 9.88 -2.14 -5.93
C HIS A 80 10.89 -3.29 -5.87
N MET A 81 11.25 -3.89 -7.01
CA MET A 81 12.30 -4.89 -7.07
C MET A 81 13.65 -4.26 -6.67
N ASN A 82 14.45 -4.98 -5.89
CA ASN A 82 15.79 -4.52 -5.56
C ASN A 82 16.74 -4.65 -6.78
N LEU A 83 17.99 -4.18 -6.64
CA LEU A 83 18.99 -4.21 -7.72
C LEU A 83 19.37 -5.63 -8.21
N ASN A 84 19.13 -6.65 -7.39
CA ASN A 84 19.33 -8.05 -7.73
C ASN A 84 18.04 -8.71 -8.29
N ASN A 85 16.98 -7.92 -8.47
CA ASN A 85 15.66 -8.39 -8.86
C ASN A 85 15.04 -9.36 -7.83
N ASP A 86 15.35 -9.16 -6.55
CA ASP A 86 14.68 -9.82 -5.42
C ASP A 86 13.73 -8.86 -4.71
N LEU A 87 12.69 -9.41 -4.10
CA LEU A 87 11.78 -8.67 -3.22
C LEU A 87 11.22 -9.61 -2.16
N ASP A 88 11.50 -9.29 -0.90
CA ASP A 88 10.87 -9.96 0.25
C ASP A 88 9.58 -9.22 0.62
N MET A 89 8.48 -9.98 0.73
CA MET A 89 7.19 -9.44 1.13
C MET A 89 6.46 -10.38 2.08
N TRP A 90 5.66 -9.78 2.97
CA TRP A 90 4.73 -10.53 3.79
C TRP A 90 3.47 -10.87 3.00
N THR A 91 3.02 -12.12 3.13
CA THR A 91 1.67 -12.55 2.74
C THR A 91 0.86 -12.84 4.00
N SER A 92 -0.43 -13.12 3.86
CA SER A 92 -1.30 -13.45 4.99
C SER A 92 -1.09 -14.86 5.56
N GLY A 93 -0.31 -15.72 4.88
CA GLY A 93 -0.08 -17.11 5.26
C GLY A 93 0.87 -17.20 6.46
N ASN A 94 0.45 -17.93 7.49
CA ASN A 94 1.22 -18.15 8.72
C ASN A 94 0.71 -19.37 9.48
N ASP A 95 1.48 -19.86 10.44
CA ASP A 95 1.16 -20.98 11.34
C ASP A 95 1.17 -20.56 12.82
N LEU A 96 0.91 -19.28 13.11
CA LEU A 96 0.97 -18.71 14.46
C LEU A 96 -0.04 -19.35 15.43
N GLY A 97 -1.11 -19.96 14.92
CA GLY A 97 -2.11 -20.65 15.73
C GLY A 97 -1.69 -22.04 16.17
N GLU A 98 -0.94 -22.76 15.32
CA GLU A 98 -0.44 -24.11 15.55
C GLU A 98 0.69 -24.41 14.55
N GLU A 99 1.88 -24.74 15.06
CA GLU A 99 3.06 -25.00 14.24
C GLU A 99 2.81 -26.12 13.21
N GLY A 100 3.20 -25.88 11.96
CA GLY A 100 2.95 -26.81 10.86
C GLY A 100 1.53 -26.77 10.28
N GLN A 101 0.62 -25.96 10.83
CA GLN A 101 -0.72 -25.73 10.29
C GLN A 101 -0.83 -24.31 9.70
N PHE A 102 -0.58 -24.20 8.40
CA PHE A 102 -0.61 -22.91 7.71
C PHE A 102 -2.01 -22.49 7.26
N PHE A 103 -2.42 -21.29 7.67
CA PHE A 103 -3.67 -20.65 7.26
C PHE A 103 -3.43 -19.22 6.78
N PHE A 104 -4.26 -18.77 5.84
CA PHE A 104 -4.31 -17.37 5.45
C PHE A 104 -5.14 -16.57 6.47
N SER A 105 -4.48 -15.70 7.23
CA SER A 105 -5.13 -14.85 8.26
C SER A 105 -6.21 -13.89 7.74
N SER A 106 -6.26 -13.65 6.43
CA SER A 106 -7.24 -12.80 5.76
C SER A 106 -8.52 -13.53 5.39
N THR A 107 -8.46 -14.83 5.10
CA THR A 107 -9.63 -15.63 4.65
C THR A 107 -10.01 -16.73 5.64
N GLY A 108 -9.10 -17.16 6.51
CA GLY A 108 -9.27 -18.34 7.36
C GLY A 108 -9.08 -19.66 6.60
N GLU A 109 -8.71 -19.62 5.32
CA GLU A 109 -8.49 -20.81 4.49
C GLU A 109 -7.12 -21.43 4.75
N ARG A 110 -7.04 -22.76 4.61
CA ARG A 110 -5.77 -23.51 4.67
C ARG A 110 -4.92 -23.18 3.44
N VAL A 111 -3.61 -23.04 3.64
CA VAL A 111 -2.65 -22.91 2.52
C VAL A 111 -2.49 -24.28 1.86
N THR A 112 -2.64 -24.33 0.53
CA THR A 112 -2.61 -25.57 -0.30
C THR A 112 -1.46 -25.58 -1.28
#